data_AF-A0A661LGL6-F1
#
_entry.id   AF-A0A661LGL6-F1
#
_cell.length_a   1.000
_cell.length_b   1.000
_cell.length_c   1.000
_cell.angle_alpha   90.00
_cell.angle_beta   90.00
_cell.angle_gamma   90.00
#
_symmetry.space_group_name_H-M   'P 1'
#
loop_
_entity.id
_entity.type
_entity.pdbx_description
1 polymer ?
#
loop_
_entity_poly.entity_id
_entity_poly.type
_entity_poly.pdbx_seq_one_letter_code
_entity_poly.pdbx_strand_id
1 'polypeptide(L)'
;MKIAQFHDKERIRLGIINDNSLIPCDFKGEMIDFIKTKPECKPSGKAIALANITLAPPVSSPSKIVAIGLNYSDHIRESKGDVPKFPLIFAKFPNSLIGHKDFITWDVNLTKKVDFEAELAVIIGKRVHKCSETEAMEAI
;
A
#
# COMPACT_ATOMS: atom_id res chain seq x y z
N MET A 1 -9.94 -11.58 4.42
CA MET A 1 -9.04 -11.31 5.57
C MET A 1 -8.29 -10.02 5.29
N LYS A 2 -8.16 -9.12 6.27
CA LYS A 2 -7.40 -7.86 6.14
C LYS A 2 -6.16 -7.94 7.03
N ILE A 3 -4.97 -7.82 6.45
CA ILE A 3 -3.71 -7.80 7.20
C ILE A 3 -3.11 -6.40 7.09
N ALA A 4 -2.61 -5.88 8.18
CA ALA A 4 -1.92 -4.59 8.22
C ALA A 4 -0.58 -4.69 8.92
N GLN A 5 0.30 -3.75 8.56
CA GLN A 5 1.52 -3.48 9.29
C GLN A 5 1.26 -2.39 10.33
N PHE A 6 1.86 -2.54 11.51
CA PHE A 6 1.79 -1.53 12.54
C PHE A 6 3.09 -1.44 13.34
N HIS A 7 3.32 -0.27 13.92
CA HIS A 7 4.45 -0.04 14.80
C HIS A 7 4.15 -0.60 16.20
N ASP A 8 4.96 -1.54 16.66
CA ASP A 8 5.03 -2.02 18.03
C ASP A 8 6.40 -1.62 18.59
N LYS A 9 6.42 -0.49 19.30
CA LYS A 9 7.65 0.20 19.71
C LYS A 9 8.50 0.54 18.47
N GLU A 10 9.76 0.09 18.43
CA GLU A 10 10.70 0.34 17.33
C GLU A 10 10.58 -0.69 16.19
N ARG A 11 9.65 -1.65 16.27
CA ARG A 11 9.52 -2.74 15.30
C ARG A 11 8.22 -2.63 14.53
N ILE A 12 8.25 -3.07 13.28
CA ILE A 12 7.04 -3.32 12.51
C ILE A 12 6.57 -4.74 12.76
N ARG A 13 5.27 -4.91 13.00
CA ARG A 13 4.61 -6.20 13.14
C ARG A 13 3.38 -6.26 12.24
N LEU A 14 2.93 -7.49 11.98
CA LEU A 14 1.70 -7.75 11.25
C LEU A 14 0.55 -8.06 12.20
N GLY A 15 -0.67 -7.74 11.78
CA GLY A 15 -1.87 -8.20 12.45
C GLY A 15 -3.09 -8.22 11.54
N ILE A 16 -4.11 -8.95 11.98
CA ILE A 16 -5.40 -9.06 11.30
C ILE A 16 -6.31 -7.93 11.80
N ILE A 17 -6.85 -7.15 10.88
CA ILE A 17 -7.85 -6.14 11.19
C ILE A 17 -9.25 -6.78 11.24
N ASN A 18 -9.93 -6.57 12.36
CA ASN A 18 -11.34 -6.90 12.58
C ASN A 18 -12.06 -5.64 13.11
N ASP A 19 -12.96 -5.09 12.29
CA ASP A 19 -13.68 -3.83 12.56
C ASP A 19 -12.75 -2.70 13.02
N ASN A 20 -12.84 -2.31 14.29
CA ASN A 20 -12.07 -1.23 14.90
C ASN A 20 -10.88 -1.74 15.72
N SER A 21 -10.45 -2.98 15.51
CA SER A 21 -9.35 -3.60 16.23
C SER A 21 -8.38 -4.34 15.31
N LEU A 22 -7.19 -4.57 15.82
CA LEU A 22 -6.18 -5.41 15.21
C LEU A 22 -5.72 -6.47 16.21
N ILE A 23 -5.62 -7.72 15.76
CA ILE A 23 -5.01 -8.80 16.53
C ILE A 23 -3.64 -9.09 15.92
N PRO A 24 -2.53 -8.96 16.67
CA PRO A 24 -1.20 -9.23 16.12
C PRO A 24 -1.09 -10.66 15.58
N CYS A 25 -0.22 -10.91 14.60
CA CYS A 25 0.08 -12.24 14.10
C CYS A 25 1.38 -12.78 14.72
N ASP A 26 1.45 -14.10 14.92
CA ASP A 26 2.68 -14.83 15.25
C ASP A 26 3.57 -14.96 14.01
N PHE A 27 4.11 -13.83 13.57
CA PHE A 27 4.98 -13.76 12.41
C PHE A 27 6.13 -12.79 12.70
N LYS A 28 7.34 -13.21 12.33
CA LYS A 28 8.54 -12.37 12.41
C LYS A 28 8.91 -11.93 11.00
N GLY A 29 8.79 -10.63 10.74
CA GLY A 29 9.08 -10.02 9.45
C GLY A 29 8.04 -8.97 9.09
N GLU A 30 8.27 -8.33 7.95
CA GLU A 30 7.37 -7.32 7.38
C GLU A 30 6.41 -7.96 6.36
N MET A 31 5.48 -7.17 5.83
CA MET A 31 4.51 -7.62 4.83
C MET A 31 5.21 -8.22 3.60
N ILE A 32 6.37 -7.67 3.22
CA ILE A 32 7.13 -8.20 2.08
C ILE A 32 7.59 -9.64 2.32
N ASP A 33 7.93 -10.00 3.56
CA ASP A 33 8.36 -11.35 3.94
C ASP A 33 7.15 -12.28 4.03
N PHE A 34 6.03 -11.77 4.57
CA PHE A 34 4.77 -12.49 4.65
C PHE A 34 4.25 -12.86 3.26
N ILE A 35 4.27 -11.92 2.32
CA ILE A 35 3.90 -12.14 0.91
C ILE A 35 4.79 -13.20 0.26
N LYS A 36 6.11 -13.16 0.50
CA LYS A 36 7.06 -14.12 -0.08
C LYS A 36 6.87 -15.53 0.46
N THR A 37 6.66 -15.65 1.76
CA THR A 37 6.61 -16.95 2.46
C THR A 37 5.20 -17.54 2.52
N LYS A 38 4.17 -16.72 2.25
CA LYS A 38 2.74 -17.08 2.26
C LYS A 38 2.31 -17.94 3.46
N PRO A 39 2.68 -17.57 4.70
CA PRO A 39 2.28 -18.34 5.86
C PRO A 39 0.82 -18.04 6.21
N GLU A 40 0.25 -18.82 7.12
CA GLU A 40 -0.99 -18.45 7.77
C GLU A 40 -0.74 -17.32 8.80
N CYS A 41 -1.55 -16.26 8.79
CA CYS A 41 -1.46 -15.20 9.81
C CYS A 41 -2.13 -15.69 11.09
N LYS A 42 -1.41 -16.45 11.92
CA LYS A 42 -1.94 -16.98 13.18
C LYS A 42 -2.03 -15.87 14.23
N PRO A 43 -3.21 -15.61 14.85
CA PRO A 43 -3.33 -14.61 15.89
C PRO A 43 -2.38 -14.86 17.08
N SER A 44 -1.73 -13.81 17.58
CA SER A 44 -0.86 -13.83 18.76
C SER A 44 -1.21 -12.68 19.71
N GLY A 45 -1.90 -13.03 20.81
CA GLY A 45 -2.24 -12.09 21.87
C GLY A 45 -3.65 -11.50 21.77
N LYS A 46 -3.85 -10.35 22.40
CA LYS A 46 -5.16 -9.69 22.52
C LYS A 46 -5.42 -8.73 21.37
N ALA A 47 -6.69 -8.50 21.07
CA ALA A 47 -7.11 -7.43 20.18
C ALA A 47 -6.72 -6.06 20.77
N ILE A 48 -6.17 -5.20 19.92
CA ILE A 48 -5.77 -3.84 20.24
C ILE A 48 -6.68 -2.91 19.43
N ALA A 49 -7.27 -1.89 20.06
CA ALA A 49 -8.06 -0.91 19.33
C ALA A 49 -7.19 -0.19 18.29
N LEU A 50 -7.70 -0.02 17.06
CA LEU A 50 -6.96 0.68 16.00
C LEU A 50 -6.62 2.13 16.37
N ALA A 51 -7.43 2.75 17.23
CA ALA A 51 -7.17 4.08 17.76
C ALA A 51 -5.89 4.16 18.62
N ASN A 52 -5.42 3.03 19.15
CA ASN A 52 -4.23 2.93 19.99
C ASN A 52 -3.01 2.39 19.22
N ILE A 53 -3.10 2.32 17.89
CA ILE A 53 -2.07 1.75 17.02
C ILE A 53 -1.66 2.78 15.98
N THR A 54 -0.35 2.87 15.74
CA THR A 54 0.20 3.57 14.58
C THR A 54 0.38 2.56 13.44
N LEU A 55 -0.41 2.70 12.38
CA LEU A 55 -0.31 1.84 11.20
C LEU A 55 0.89 2.26 10.34
N ALA A 56 1.72 1.30 9.96
CA ALA A 56 2.78 1.51 8.98
C ALA A 56 2.19 1.41 7.55
N PRO A 57 2.93 1.82 6.49
CA PRO A 57 2.51 1.53 5.12
C PRO A 57 2.19 0.04 4.94
N PRO A 58 1.24 -0.37 4.07
CA PRO A 58 0.92 -1.78 3.87
C PRO A 58 2.13 -2.64 3.48
N VAL A 59 3.06 -2.07 2.71
CA VAL A 59 4.40 -2.62 2.47
C VAL A 59 5.40 -1.48 2.68
N SER A 60 6.26 -1.58 3.69
CA SER A 60 7.16 -0.48 4.08
C SER A 60 8.33 -0.28 3.12
N SER A 61 8.80 -1.37 2.51
CA SER A 61 10.00 -1.38 1.67
C SER A 61 9.77 -2.05 0.32
N PRO A 62 8.83 -1.56 -0.53
CA PRO A 62 8.64 -2.13 -1.85
C PRO A 62 9.84 -1.82 -2.74
N SER A 63 10.21 -2.75 -3.64
CA SER A 63 11.30 -2.50 -4.59
C SER A 63 10.94 -1.48 -5.68
N LYS A 64 9.64 -1.34 -5.99
CA LYS A 64 9.09 -0.46 -7.03
C LYS A 64 7.70 -0.01 -6.62
N ILE A 65 7.35 1.22 -6.94
CA ILE A 65 5.97 1.72 -6.93
C ILE A 65 5.71 2.27 -8.33
N VAL A 66 4.79 1.63 -9.03
CA VAL A 66 4.40 1.97 -10.40
C VAL A 66 3.02 2.60 -10.34
N ALA A 67 2.90 3.84 -10.77
CA ALA A 67 1.66 4.61 -10.76
C ALA A 67 1.12 4.74 -12.19
N ILE A 68 -0.21 4.84 -12.31
CA ILE A 68 -0.93 4.91 -13.58
C ILE A 68 -1.71 6.21 -13.65
N GLY A 69 -1.34 7.08 -14.58
CA GLY A 69 -2.05 8.34 -14.83
C GLY A 69 -3.30 8.13 -15.68
N LEU A 70 -4.29 9.02 -15.52
CA LEU A 70 -5.50 9.11 -16.35
C LEU A 70 -6.26 7.77 -16.49
N ASN A 71 -6.50 7.07 -15.37
CA ASN A 71 -7.14 5.75 -15.36
C ASN A 71 -8.59 5.74 -14.87
N TYR A 72 -9.23 6.93 -14.79
CA TYR A 72 -10.65 7.10 -14.46
C TYR A 72 -11.29 8.05 -15.46
N SER A 73 -12.34 7.61 -16.16
CA SER A 73 -13.02 8.40 -17.20
C SER A 73 -13.48 9.78 -16.72
N ASP A 74 -13.96 9.87 -15.49
CA ASP A 74 -14.42 11.12 -14.90
C ASP A 74 -13.26 12.11 -14.71
N HIS A 75 -12.11 11.62 -14.24
CA HIS A 75 -10.89 12.42 -14.04
C HIS A 75 -10.28 12.87 -15.38
N ILE A 76 -10.37 12.05 -16.43
CA ILE A 76 -9.95 12.44 -17.80
C ILE A 76 -10.77 13.63 -18.30
N ARG A 77 -12.11 13.59 -18.11
CA ARG A 77 -13.01 14.68 -18.52
C ARG A 77 -12.71 15.97 -17.78
N GLU A 78 -12.47 15.90 -16.48
CA GLU A 78 -12.10 17.05 -15.65
C GLU A 78 -10.81 17.71 -16.16
N SER A 79 -9.81 16.88 -16.48
CA SER A 79 -8.52 17.32 -17.01
C SER A 79 -8.58 17.83 -18.46
N LYS A 80 -9.75 17.78 -19.11
CA LYS A 80 -9.97 18.05 -20.55
C LYS A 80 -8.99 17.27 -21.44
N GLY A 81 -8.57 16.09 -20.99
CA GLY A 81 -7.64 15.23 -21.70
C GLY A 81 -8.36 14.27 -22.65
N ASP A 82 -7.60 13.70 -23.59
CA ASP A 82 -8.07 12.57 -24.39
C ASP A 82 -7.85 11.25 -23.64
N VAL A 83 -8.69 10.26 -23.92
CA VAL A 83 -8.50 8.90 -23.39
C VAL A 83 -7.17 8.35 -23.90
N PRO A 84 -6.22 7.98 -23.03
CA PRO A 84 -4.93 7.47 -23.46
C PRO A 84 -5.08 6.17 -24.27
N LYS A 85 -4.35 6.06 -25.39
CA LYS A 85 -4.29 4.81 -26.17
C LYS A 85 -3.47 3.71 -25.48
N PHE A 86 -2.60 4.10 -24.55
CA PHE A 86 -1.76 3.22 -23.75
C PHE A 86 -1.69 3.75 -22.32
N PRO A 87 -1.47 2.90 -21.30
CA PRO A 87 -1.32 3.35 -19.92
C PRO A 87 -0.18 4.36 -19.76
N LEU A 88 -0.47 5.46 -19.07
CA LEU A 88 0.56 6.43 -18.68
C LEU A 88 1.23 5.95 -17.40
N ILE A 89 2.49 5.53 -17.51
CA ILE A 89 3.20 4.89 -16.40
C ILE A 89 4.29 5.82 -15.89
N PHE A 90 4.34 6.01 -14.57
CA PHE A 90 5.42 6.71 -13.89
C PHE A 90 5.76 6.02 -12.56
N ALA A 91 6.87 6.44 -11.94
CA ALA A 91 7.36 5.84 -10.71
C ALA A 91 7.22 6.79 -9.53
N LYS A 92 6.91 6.22 -8.37
CA LYS A 92 7.15 6.85 -7.07
C LYS A 92 8.29 6.11 -6.37
N PHE A 93 9.11 6.84 -5.63
CA PHE A 93 10.17 6.22 -4.84
C PHE A 93 9.62 5.69 -3.50
N PRO A 94 10.15 4.57 -2.97
CA PRO A 94 9.67 3.98 -1.72
C PRO A 94 9.72 4.93 -0.51
N ASN A 95 10.69 5.86 -0.49
CA ASN A 95 10.81 6.88 0.54
C ASN A 95 9.69 7.94 0.54
N SER A 96 8.74 7.86 -0.40
CA SER A 96 7.53 8.71 -0.41
C SER A 96 6.35 8.11 0.36
N LEU A 97 6.46 6.87 0.86
CA LEU A 97 5.41 6.20 1.62
C LEU A 97 5.38 6.69 3.08
N ILE A 98 4.17 6.89 3.59
CA ILE A 98 3.88 7.16 5.01
C ILE A 98 2.71 6.28 5.48
N GLY A 99 2.58 6.11 6.79
CA GLY A 99 1.51 5.33 7.42
C GLY A 99 0.14 6.02 7.35
N HIS A 100 -0.91 5.27 7.67
CA HIS A 100 -2.24 5.84 7.77
C HIS A 100 -2.31 6.87 8.91
N LYS A 101 -2.82 8.07 8.61
CA LYS A 101 -2.89 9.25 9.49
C LYS A 101 -1.55 9.93 9.80
N ASP A 102 -0.47 9.52 9.15
CA ASP A 102 0.77 10.29 9.21
C ASP A 102 0.62 11.63 8.48
N PHE A 103 1.43 12.60 8.87
CA PHE A 103 1.43 13.93 8.27
C PHE A 103 2.20 13.94 6.95
N ILE A 104 1.57 14.46 5.90
CA ILE A 104 2.28 14.85 4.69
C ILE A 104 2.97 16.18 4.97
N THR A 105 4.28 16.24 4.77
CA THR A 105 5.09 17.45 4.92
C THR A 105 5.86 17.73 3.63
N TRP A 106 6.08 19.01 3.34
CA TRP A 106 6.84 19.44 2.17
C TRP A 106 7.50 20.79 2.43
N ASP A 107 8.53 21.11 1.64
CA ASP A 107 9.14 22.43 1.68
C ASP A 107 8.26 23.44 0.92
N VAL A 108 7.74 24.43 1.66
CA VAL A 108 6.90 25.49 1.10
C VAL A 108 7.65 26.44 0.16
N ASN A 109 8.98 26.46 0.19
CA ASN A 109 9.80 27.17 -0.78
C ASN A 109 9.90 26.39 -2.10
N LEU A 110 9.74 25.07 -2.08
CA LEU A 110 9.75 24.22 -3.27
C LEU A 110 8.41 24.26 -4.01
N THR A 111 7.28 24.17 -3.28
CA THR A 111 5.95 24.20 -3.91
C THR A 111 4.85 24.75 -3.01
N LYS A 112 3.89 25.45 -3.64
CA LYS A 112 2.61 25.89 -3.05
C LYS A 112 1.41 25.20 -3.69
N LYS A 113 1.64 24.25 -4.60
CA LYS A 113 0.62 23.54 -5.39
C LYS A 113 0.60 22.05 -5.01
N VAL A 114 0.47 21.78 -3.72
CA VAL A 114 0.25 20.42 -3.25
C VAL A 114 -1.20 20.06 -3.50
N ASP A 115 -1.41 18.90 -4.09
CA ASP A 115 -2.72 18.38 -4.46
C ASP A 115 -2.87 16.93 -4.01
N PHE A 116 -4.09 16.41 -4.04
CA PHE A 116 -4.40 15.05 -3.60
C PHE A 116 -4.84 14.17 -4.78
N GLU A 117 -4.39 12.92 -4.76
CA GLU A 117 -4.90 11.87 -5.64
C GLU A 117 -5.19 10.64 -4.77
N ALA A 118 -6.44 10.17 -4.81
CA ALA A 118 -6.87 8.97 -4.12
C ALA A 118 -6.89 7.81 -5.12
N GLU A 119 -6.04 6.81 -4.89
CA GLU A 119 -5.85 5.70 -5.82
C GLU A 119 -6.05 4.34 -5.13
N LEU A 120 -6.49 3.35 -5.93
CA LEU A 120 -6.43 1.95 -5.53
C LEU A 120 -5.01 1.41 -5.76
N ALA A 121 -4.35 0.97 -4.70
CA ALA A 121 -3.08 0.28 -4.81
C ALA A 121 -3.28 -1.24 -4.99
N VAL A 122 -2.52 -1.82 -5.93
CA VAL A 122 -2.44 -3.27 -6.12
C VAL A 122 -1.07 -3.75 -5.62
N ILE A 123 -1.06 -4.73 -4.72
CA ILE A 123 0.17 -5.33 -4.19
C ILE A 123 0.46 -6.61 -4.96
N ILE A 124 1.66 -6.72 -5.53
CA ILE A 124 2.05 -7.90 -6.30
C ILE A 124 2.70 -8.94 -5.39
N GLY A 125 2.02 -10.07 -5.20
CA GLY A 125 2.41 -11.17 -4.35
C GLY A 125 3.22 -12.30 -5.00
N LYS A 126 3.34 -12.31 -6.33
CA LYS A 126 4.13 -13.30 -7.09
C LYS A 126 4.96 -12.62 -8.18
N ARG A 127 6.19 -13.09 -8.40
CA ARG A 127 7.01 -12.61 -9.52
C ARG A 127 6.32 -12.97 -10.84
N VAL A 128 6.13 -11.97 -11.70
CA VAL A 128 5.60 -12.13 -13.06
C VAL A 128 6.54 -11.50 -14.09
N HIS A 129 6.54 -12.02 -15.31
CA HIS A 129 7.27 -11.48 -16.46
C HIS A 129 6.58 -11.95 -17.74
N LYS A 130 6.19 -11.01 -18.62
CA LYS A 130 5.43 -11.30 -19.85
C LYS A 130 4.24 -12.25 -19.61
N CYS A 131 3.46 -11.98 -18.58
CA CYS A 131 2.35 -12.82 -18.17
C CYS A 131 1.05 -12.48 -18.90
N SER A 132 0.14 -13.44 -18.97
CA SER A 132 -1.26 -13.25 -19.34
C SER A 132 -2.05 -12.49 -18.26
N GLU A 133 -3.26 -12.06 -18.59
CA GLU A 133 -4.18 -11.40 -17.63
C GLU A 133 -4.54 -12.33 -16.46
N THR A 134 -4.75 -13.62 -16.73
CA THR A 134 -5.04 -14.62 -15.70
C THR A 134 -3.87 -14.77 -14.73
N GLU A 135 -2.65 -14.94 -15.25
CA GLU A 135 -1.44 -15.03 -14.42
C GLU A 135 -1.17 -13.74 -13.64
N ALA A 136 -1.54 -12.57 -14.20
CA ALA A 136 -1.47 -11.30 -13.50
C ALA A 136 -2.46 -11.26 -12.32
N MET A 137 -3.69 -11.73 -12.50
CA MET A 137 -4.69 -11.80 -11.44
C MET A 137 -4.27 -12.77 -10.32
N GLU A 138 -3.69 -13.91 -10.66
CA GLU A 138 -3.14 -14.88 -9.69
C GLU A 138 -1.92 -14.34 -8.91
N ALA A 139 -1.30 -13.26 -9.39
CA ALA A 139 -0.12 -12.67 -8.78
C ALA A 139 -0.45 -11.57 -7.76
N ILE A 140 -1.72 -11.22 -7.57
CA ILE A 140 -2.19 -10.21 -6.61
C ILE A 140 -2.50 -10.87 -5.27
#